data_AF-A0A920RBR2-F1
#
_entry.id   AF-A0A920RBR2-F1
#
_cell.length_a   1.000
_cell.length_b   1.000
_cell.length_c   1.000
_cell.angle_alpha   90.00
_cell.angle_beta   90.00
_cell.angle_gamma   90.00
#
_symmetry.space_group_name_H-M   'P 1'
#
loop_
_entity.id
_entity.type
_entity.pdbx_description
1 polymer ?
#
loop_
_entity_poly.entity_id
_entity_poly.type
_entity_poly.pdbx_seq_one_letter_code
_entity_poly.pdbx_strand_id
1 'polypeptide(L)' 'MNARVKWVENVMFVAESATGHGIVIDGAPDSGGNNMGMRPMELVALGVGACSS' A
#
# COMPACT_ATOMS: atom_id res chain seq x y z
N MET A 1 -9.25 12.35 9.49
CA MET A 1 -8.41 11.91 8.36
C MET A 1 -9.02 10.59 7.89
N ASN A 2 -9.62 10.54 6.69
CA ASN A 2 -10.28 9.33 6.18
C ASN A 2 -9.43 8.75 5.06
N ALA A 3 -8.83 7.59 5.28
CA ALA A 3 -8.23 6.78 4.23
C ALA A 3 -9.11 5.54 4.04
N ARG A 4 -9.29 5.12 2.79
CA ARG A 4 -10.03 3.90 2.46
C ARG A 4 -9.04 2.85 2.01
N VAL A 5 -9.12 1.65 2.57
CA VAL A 5 -8.36 0.50 2.10
C VAL A 5 -9.35 -0.53 1.56
N LYS A 6 -9.17 -0.90 0.30
CA LYS A 6 -9.96 -1.93 -0.35
C LYS A 6 -9.07 -3.14 -0.64
N TRP A 7 -9.44 -4.30 -0.14
CA TRP A 7 -8.88 -5.56 -0.60
C TRP A 7 -9.41 -5.87 -2.00
N VAL A 8 -8.50 -6.25 -2.91
CA VAL A 8 -8.85 -6.56 -4.30
C VAL A 8 -8.90 -8.06 -4.49
N GLU A 9 -7.74 -8.70 -4.37
CA GLU A 9 -7.54 -10.15 -4.52
C GLU A 9 -6.24 -10.55 -3.85
N ASN A 10 -6.08 -11.84 -3.51
CA ASN A 10 -4.86 -12.37 -2.91
C ASN A 10 -4.30 -11.49 -1.77
N VAL A 11 -3.05 -11.04 -1.88
CA VAL A 11 -2.39 -10.12 -0.94
C VAL A 11 -2.31 -8.70 -1.51
N MET A 12 -3.25 -8.33 -2.38
CA MET A 12 -3.33 -7.03 -3.03
C MET A 12 -4.41 -6.15 -2.42
N PHE A 13 -4.04 -4.89 -2.16
CA PHE A 13 -4.88 -3.84 -1.63
C PHE A 13 -4.72 -2.57 -2.44
N VAL A 14 -5.79 -1.80 -2.56
CA VAL A 14 -5.76 -0.43 -3.06
C VAL A 14 -6.12 0.48 -1.89
N ALA A 15 -5.20 1.38 -1.52
CA ALA A 15 -5.45 2.40 -0.53
C ALA A 15 -5.68 3.75 -1.22
N GLU A 16 -6.72 4.46 -0.80
CA GLU A 16 -7.09 5.77 -1.31
C GLU A 16 -6.99 6.79 -0.17
N SER A 17 -6.24 7.86 -0.41
CA SER A 17 -6.09 8.97 0.53
C SER A 17 -7.36 9.84 0.56
N ALA A 18 -7.50 10.64 1.62
CA ALA A 18 -8.58 11.63 1.71
C ALA A 18 -8.55 12.67 0.57
N THR A 19 -7.41 12.83 -0.10
CA THR A 19 -7.22 13.76 -1.22
C THR A 19 -7.46 13.10 -2.59
N GLY A 20 -7.97 11.86 -2.62
CA GLY A 20 -8.29 11.14 -3.85
C GLY A 20 -7.10 10.46 -4.54
N HIS A 21 -5.97 10.29 -3.85
CA HIS A 21 -4.79 9.63 -4.41
C HIS A 21 -4.80 8.14 -4.06
N GLY A 22 -4.69 7.28 -5.08
CA GLY A 22 -4.64 5.84 -4.93
C GLY A 22 -3.22 5.29 -4.93
N ILE A 23 -2.95 4.30 -4.09
CA ILE A 23 -1.72 3.50 -4.08
C ILE A 23 -2.07 2.01 -4.08
N VAL A 24 -1.32 1.23 -4.84
CA VAL A 24 -1.41 -0.23 -4.85
C VAL A 24 -0.39 -0.78 -3.86
N ILE A 25 -0.86 -1.61 -2.95
CA ILE A 25 -0.07 -2.30 -1.93
C ILE A 25 -0.21 -3.80 -2.19
N ASP A 26 0.90 -4.51 -2.35
CA ASP A 26 0.87 -5.93 -2.69
C ASP A 26 1.89 -6.73 -1.87
N GLY A 27 1.62 -8.01 -1.69
CA GLY A 27 2.53 -8.96 -1.07
C GLY A 27 3.64 -9.40 -2.03
N ALA A 28 4.69 -10.02 -1.47
CA ALA A 28 5.66 -10.74 -2.27
C ALA A 28 5.02 -11.97 -2.94
N PRO A 29 5.53 -12.42 -4.11
CA PRO A 29 5.04 -13.64 -4.77
C PRO A 29 5.05 -14.87 -3.86
N ASP A 30 6.10 -15.03 -3.05
CA ASP A 30 6.25 -16.16 -2.13
C ASP A 30 5.21 -16.18 -1.00
N SER A 31 4.54 -15.04 -0.75
CA SER A 31 3.46 -14.91 0.22
C SER A 31 2.08 -14.89 -0.44
N GLY A 32 1.99 -15.17 -1.75
CA GLY A 32 0.75 -15.16 -2.51
C GLY A 32 0.37 -13.81 -3.12
N GLY A 33 1.26 -12.81 -3.09
CA GLY A 33 1.03 -11.55 -3.80
C GLY A 33 1.38 -11.63 -5.28
N ASN A 34 1.03 -10.60 -6.05
CA ASN A 34 1.30 -10.53 -7.49
C ASN A 34 2.52 -9.64 -7.82
N ASN A 35 3.19 -9.07 -6.81
CA ASN A 35 4.27 -8.10 -6.95
C ASN A 35 3.91 -6.89 -7.83
N MET A 36 2.65 -6.46 -7.77
CA MET A 36 2.10 -5.34 -8.56
C MET A 36 2.03 -4.02 -7.77
N GLY A 37 2.53 -4.01 -6.54
CA GLY A 37 2.53 -2.86 -5.65
C GLY A 37 3.66 -2.95 -4.62
N MET A 38 3.83 -1.89 -3.85
CA MET A 38 4.81 -1.89 -2.76
C MET A 38 4.33 -2.75 -1.60
N ARG A 39 5.26 -3.34 -0.87
CA ARG A 39 4.93 -4.10 0.34
C ARG A 39 4.44 -3.14 1.42
N PRO A 40 3.54 -3.57 2.33
CA PRO A 40 3.03 -2.70 3.39
C PRO A 40 4.14 -2.04 4.22
N MET A 41 5.21 -2.78 4.55
CA MET A 41 6.33 -2.25 5.32
C MET A 41 7.20 -1.26 4.53
N GLU A 42 7.33 -1.43 3.21
CA GLU A 42 8.04 -0.48 2.35
C GLU A 42 7.30 0.86 2.32
N LEU A 43 5.97 0.82 2.18
CA LEU A 43 5.13 2.02 2.24
C LEU A 43 5.28 2.76 3.57
N VAL A 44 5.26 2.04 4.69
CA VAL A 44 5.42 2.65 6.02
C VAL A 44 6.79 3.31 6.15
N ALA A 45 7.87 2.63 5.74
CA ALA A 45 9.22 3.19 5.81
C ALA A 45 9.36 4.46 4.96
N LEU A 46 8.82 4.46 3.74
CA LEU A 46 8.79 5.64 2.87
C LEU A 46 7.98 6.78 3.50
N GLY A 47 6.81 6.48 4.08
CA GLY A 47 5.97 7.47 4.74
C GLY A 47 6.66 8.12 5.95
N VAL A 48 7.32 7.32 6.80
CA VAL A 48 8.09 7.84 7.94
C VAL A 48 9.28 8.67 7.48
N GLY A 49 10.01 8.21 6.45
CA GLY A 49 11.12 8.95 5.86
C GLY A 49 10.69 10.31 5.32
N ALA A 50 9.56 10.36 4.60
CA ALA A 50 8.98 11.60 4.07
C ALA A 50 8.50 12.57 5.18
N CYS A 51 8.04 12.06 6.33
CA CYS A 51 7.67 12.90 7.46
C CYS A 51 8.88 13.44 8.24
N SER A 52 10.03 12.79 8.13
CA SER A 52 11.25 13.13 8.87
C SER A 52 12.14 14.13 8.11
N SER A 53 11.85 14.39 6.83
CA SER A 53 12.53 15.37 5.99
C SER A 53 12.04 16.79 6.18
#